data_AF-A0A820TGV1-F1
#
_entry.id   AF-A0A820TGV1-F1
#
_cell.length_a   1.000
_cell.length_b   1.000
_cell.length_c   1.000
_cell.angle_alpha   90.00
_cell.angle_beta   90.00
_cell.angle_gamma   90.00
#
_symmetry.space_group_name_H-M   'P 1'
#
loop_
_entity.id
_entity.type
_entity.pdbx_description
1 polymer ?
#
loop_
_entity_poly.entity_id
_entity_poly.type
_entity_poly.pdbx_seq_one_letter_code
_entity_poly.pdbx_strand_id
1 'polypeptide(L)'
;MNSTRETNLHSLWDSGLIHVRMSRNFKSSITMYYEYLYDLMRNQTQKINNGDFNQWIAESVQLVCGQVYIDERNITMNASAVFHLGNAYYEKNIPIIEKRIIQGGQRLGALLNMLAANRPKPSSTSPSIASTSMPSSPPRKLYWSTTTLIVILSIEVVIVIAFIGIRMFMRRKQPITLSFSTPFKK
;
A
#
# COMPACT_ATOMS: atom_id res chain seq x y z
N MET A 1 -14.58 -25.70 7.27
CA MET A 1 -13.82 -25.53 8.53
C MET A 1 -14.04 -24.10 9.03
N ASN A 2 -14.65 -23.94 10.19
CA ASN A 2 -14.86 -22.65 10.87
C ASN A 2 -13.56 -22.31 11.61
N SER A 3 -12.57 -21.73 10.92
CA SER A 3 -11.27 -21.41 11.54
C SER A 3 -11.32 -20.01 12.13
N THR A 4 -11.35 -19.94 13.46
CA THR A 4 -11.29 -18.68 14.17
C THR A 4 -9.84 -18.24 14.32
N ARG A 5 -9.49 -17.02 13.88
CA ARG A 5 -8.10 -16.51 13.96
C ARG A 5 -8.04 -15.23 14.78
N GLU A 6 -7.16 -15.21 15.77
CA GLU A 6 -6.81 -14.03 16.53
C GLU A 6 -5.85 -13.12 15.76
N THR A 7 -6.18 -11.84 15.64
CA THR A 7 -5.34 -10.80 15.02
C THR A 7 -5.57 -9.44 15.69
N ASN A 8 -5.07 -8.33 15.16
CA ASN A 8 -5.50 -6.99 15.55
C ASN A 8 -6.18 -6.28 14.38
N LEU A 9 -6.90 -5.18 14.65
CA LEU A 9 -7.71 -4.52 13.62
C LEU A 9 -6.86 -3.99 12.46
N HIS A 10 -5.66 -3.50 12.76
CA HIS A 10 -4.75 -2.99 11.74
C HIS A 10 -4.31 -4.11 10.79
N SER A 11 -3.81 -5.22 11.34
CA SER A 11 -3.40 -6.40 10.57
C SER A 11 -4.56 -7.01 9.77
N LEU A 12 -5.79 -6.95 10.31
CA LEU A 12 -7.00 -7.36 9.60
C LEU A 12 -7.21 -6.52 8.33
N TRP A 13 -7.05 -5.19 8.41
CA TRP A 13 -7.20 -4.30 7.25
C TRP A 13 -6.02 -4.37 6.28
N ASP A 14 -4.80 -4.49 6.78
CA ASP A 14 -3.59 -4.54 5.95
C ASP A 14 -3.54 -5.80 5.08
N SER A 15 -4.00 -6.93 5.60
CA SER A 15 -3.80 -8.23 4.95
C SER A 15 -4.91 -9.25 5.20
N GLY A 16 -5.56 -9.22 6.37
CA GLY A 16 -6.55 -10.23 6.75
C GLY A 16 -7.75 -10.29 5.81
N LEU A 17 -8.39 -9.15 5.54
CA LEU A 17 -9.57 -9.06 4.66
C LEU A 17 -9.20 -9.38 3.21
N ILE A 18 -8.02 -8.97 2.75
CA ILE A 18 -7.50 -9.29 1.41
C ILE A 18 -7.27 -10.81 1.29
N HIS A 19 -6.66 -11.43 2.30
CA HIS A 19 -6.43 -12.87 2.32
C HIS A 19 -7.75 -13.66 2.31
N VAL A 20 -8.75 -13.21 3.06
CA VAL A 20 -10.09 -13.79 3.05
C VAL A 20 -10.73 -13.64 1.66
N ARG A 21 -10.61 -12.46 1.04
CA ARG A 21 -11.12 -12.20 -0.31
C ARG A 21 -10.47 -13.11 -1.35
N MET A 22 -9.14 -13.21 -1.32
CA MET A 22 -8.37 -14.06 -2.24
C MET A 22 -8.69 -15.54 -2.06
N SER A 23 -8.76 -16.03 -0.82
CA SER A 23 -9.07 -17.44 -0.54
C SER A 23 -10.50 -17.80 -0.95
N ARG A 24 -11.49 -16.92 -0.70
CA ARG A 24 -12.90 -17.16 -1.04
C ARG A 24 -13.21 -17.09 -2.53
N ASN A 25 -12.63 -16.12 -3.23
CA ASN A 25 -13.12 -15.75 -4.56
C ASN A 25 -12.10 -15.93 -5.68
N PHE A 26 -10.82 -16.08 -5.34
CA PHE A 26 -9.73 -16.05 -6.33
C PHE A 26 -8.77 -17.23 -6.21
N LYS A 27 -9.18 -18.34 -5.57
CA LYS A 27 -8.35 -19.55 -5.40
C LYS A 27 -6.97 -19.24 -4.78
N SER A 28 -6.91 -18.22 -3.93
CA SER A 28 -5.67 -17.67 -3.36
C SER A 28 -4.65 -17.17 -4.41
N SER A 29 -5.08 -16.91 -5.65
CA SER A 29 -4.25 -16.37 -6.73
C SER A 29 -4.24 -14.85 -6.71
N ILE A 30 -3.06 -14.26 -6.52
CA ILE A 30 -2.86 -12.82 -6.61
C ILE A 30 -3.12 -12.30 -8.02
N THR A 31 -2.77 -13.09 -9.04
CA THR A 31 -3.00 -12.74 -10.45
C THR A 31 -4.48 -12.59 -10.74
N MET A 32 -5.32 -13.56 -10.31
CA MET A 32 -6.76 -13.47 -10.53
C MET A 32 -7.38 -12.27 -9.80
N TYR A 33 -6.91 -11.97 -8.59
CA TYR A 33 -7.40 -10.81 -7.84
C TYR A 33 -6.95 -9.49 -8.49
N TYR A 34 -5.72 -9.42 -8.98
CA TYR A 34 -5.21 -8.28 -9.74
C TYR A 34 -6.04 -8.01 -11.01
N GLU A 35 -6.29 -9.04 -11.83
CA GLU A 35 -7.09 -8.88 -13.06
C GLU A 35 -8.49 -8.35 -12.74
N TYR A 36 -9.12 -8.88 -11.69
CA TYR A 36 -10.41 -8.38 -11.22
C TYR A 36 -10.35 -6.91 -10.79
N LEU A 37 -9.34 -6.50 -10.01
CA LEU A 37 -9.18 -5.10 -9.60
C LEU A 37 -8.90 -4.19 -10.80
N TYR A 38 -8.15 -4.68 -11.78
CA TYR A 38 -7.85 -3.96 -13.02
C TYR A 38 -9.11 -3.75 -13.86
N ASP A 39 -9.96 -4.76 -14.00
CA ASP A 39 -11.25 -4.66 -14.67
C ASP A 39 -12.20 -3.70 -13.95
N LEU A 40 -12.28 -3.79 -12.62
CA LEU A 40 -13.04 -2.82 -11.81
C LEU A 40 -12.55 -1.39 -12.05
N MET A 41 -11.24 -1.17 -12.05
CA MET A 41 -10.63 0.14 -12.30
C MET A 41 -11.02 0.67 -13.68
N ARG A 42 -10.94 -0.14 -14.73
CA ARG A 42 -11.30 0.27 -16.11
C ARG A 42 -12.77 0.66 -16.26
N ASN A 43 -13.64 0.03 -15.48
CA ASN A 43 -15.08 0.28 -15.51
C ASN A 43 -15.50 1.48 -14.64
N GLN A 44 -14.61 2.08 -13.86
CA GLN A 44 -14.92 3.26 -13.07
C GLN A 44 -14.94 4.53 -13.93
N THR A 45 -16.04 5.27 -13.85
CA THR A 45 -16.22 6.58 -14.52
C THR A 45 -15.82 7.76 -13.64
N GLN A 46 -15.53 7.53 -12.35
CA GLN A 46 -15.19 8.61 -11.42
C GLN A 46 -13.81 9.18 -11.74
N LYS A 47 -13.75 10.50 -11.94
CA LYS A 47 -12.50 11.24 -11.99
C LYS A 47 -11.81 11.14 -10.64
N ILE A 48 -10.64 10.51 -10.60
CA ILE A 48 -9.80 10.47 -9.41
C ILE A 48 -9.06 11.79 -9.27
N ASN A 49 -9.11 12.37 -8.07
CA ASN A 49 -8.24 13.48 -7.74
C ASN A 49 -6.80 12.96 -7.56
N ASN A 50 -5.94 13.37 -8.48
CA ASN A 50 -4.57 12.88 -8.62
C ASN A 50 -3.52 13.77 -7.92
N GLY A 51 -3.91 14.92 -7.35
CA GLY A 51 -2.94 15.98 -7.03
C GLY A 51 -2.66 16.27 -5.56
N ASP A 52 -3.60 16.04 -4.64
CA ASP A 52 -3.48 16.53 -3.26
C ASP A 52 -3.34 15.41 -2.23
N PHE A 53 -2.15 15.29 -1.65
CA PHE A 53 -1.85 14.35 -0.57
C PHE A 53 -2.69 14.60 0.69
N ASN A 54 -3.02 15.86 0.99
CA ASN A 54 -3.87 16.20 2.14
C ASN A 54 -5.27 15.61 1.97
N GLN A 55 -5.80 15.62 0.75
CA GLN A 55 -7.05 14.95 0.45
C GLN A 55 -6.95 13.43 0.68
N TRP A 56 -5.86 12.78 0.29
CA TRP A 56 -5.71 11.33 0.48
C TRP A 56 -5.68 10.94 1.96
N ILE A 57 -5.05 11.77 2.80
CA ILE A 57 -5.09 11.65 4.25
C ILE A 57 -6.52 11.84 4.75
N ALA A 58 -7.18 12.93 4.36
CA ALA A 58 -8.54 13.25 4.82
C ALA A 58 -9.53 12.12 4.51
N GLU A 59 -9.47 11.55 3.30
CA GLU A 59 -10.28 10.39 2.92
C GLU A 59 -10.01 9.16 3.80
N SER A 60 -8.73 8.90 4.12
CA SER A 60 -8.33 7.79 4.98
C SER A 60 -8.82 8.00 6.41
N VAL A 61 -8.69 9.20 6.96
CA VAL A 61 -9.17 9.55 8.30
C VAL A 61 -10.69 9.42 8.37
N GLN A 62 -11.42 9.96 7.39
CA GLN A 62 -12.88 9.87 7.32
C GLN A 62 -13.36 8.42 7.31
N LEU A 63 -12.71 7.57 6.51
CA LEU A 63 -13.00 6.14 6.43
C LEU A 63 -12.72 5.41 7.75
N VAL A 64 -11.60 5.74 8.39
CA VAL A 64 -11.23 5.13 9.67
C VAL A 64 -12.23 5.49 10.77
N CYS A 65 -12.55 6.78 10.90
CA CYS A 65 -13.48 7.27 11.91
C CYS A 65 -14.92 6.83 11.68
N GLY A 66 -15.37 6.75 10.42
CA GLY A 66 -16.76 6.44 10.08
C GLY A 66 -17.08 4.95 9.99
N GLN A 67 -16.08 4.08 9.79
CA GLN A 67 -16.35 2.69 9.41
C GLN A 67 -15.40 1.64 9.98
N VAL A 68 -14.09 1.87 9.95
CA VAL A 68 -13.10 0.83 10.34
C VAL A 68 -13.34 0.35 11.77
N TYR A 69 -13.56 1.28 12.69
CA TYR A 69 -13.73 0.99 14.11
C TYR A 69 -15.17 0.63 14.52
N ILE A 70 -16.07 0.36 13.57
CA ILE A 70 -17.47 0.04 13.87
C ILE A 70 -17.74 -1.44 13.60
N ASP A 71 -18.16 -2.20 14.62
CA ASP A 71 -18.48 -3.62 14.47
C ASP A 71 -19.81 -3.84 13.70
N GLU A 72 -20.17 -5.11 13.50
CA GLU A 72 -21.40 -5.50 12.80
C GLU A 72 -22.70 -5.13 13.54
N ARG A 73 -22.62 -4.78 14.83
CA ARG A 73 -23.73 -4.29 15.67
C ARG A 73 -23.74 -2.77 15.80
N ASN A 74 -22.94 -2.08 14.99
CA ASN A 74 -22.78 -0.63 15.01
C ASN A 74 -22.18 -0.10 16.33
N ILE A 75 -21.37 -0.91 17.01
CA ILE A 75 -20.66 -0.55 18.24
C ILE A 75 -19.24 -0.09 17.88
N THR A 76 -18.81 1.03 18.46
CA THR A 76 -17.43 1.49 18.35
C THR A 76 -16.49 0.55 19.09
N MET A 77 -15.65 -0.13 18.32
CA MET A 77 -14.58 -0.99 18.82
C MET A 77 -13.52 -0.17 19.55
N ASN A 78 -13.06 -0.69 20.68
CA ASN A 78 -12.00 -0.08 21.47
C ASN A 78 -10.95 -1.13 21.88
N ALA A 79 -9.80 -0.67 22.36
CA ALA A 79 -8.68 -1.54 22.70
C ALA A 79 -8.89 -2.36 23.99
N SER A 80 -9.97 -2.12 24.74
CA SER A 80 -10.22 -2.74 26.04
C SER A 80 -11.06 -4.02 25.93
N ALA A 81 -11.55 -4.38 24.75
CA ALA A 81 -12.42 -5.53 24.55
C ALA A 81 -12.01 -6.38 23.34
N VAL A 82 -12.39 -7.67 23.40
CA VAL A 82 -12.29 -8.60 22.28
C VAL A 82 -13.55 -8.47 21.44
N PHE A 83 -13.37 -8.34 20.13
CA PHE A 83 -14.45 -8.27 19.15
C PHE A 83 -14.41 -9.48 18.23
N HIS A 84 -15.60 -9.99 17.90
CA HIS A 84 -15.79 -11.03 16.91
C HIS A 84 -16.27 -10.38 15.62
N LEU A 85 -15.43 -10.43 14.58
CA LEU A 85 -15.76 -9.84 13.28
C LEU A 85 -16.10 -10.95 12.30
N GLY A 86 -17.35 -10.92 11.83
CA GLY A 86 -17.92 -11.96 11.00
C GLY A 86 -18.01 -11.61 9.52
N ASN A 87 -18.83 -12.37 8.80
CA ASN A 87 -19.14 -12.11 7.39
C ASN A 87 -19.74 -10.72 7.18
N ALA A 88 -20.59 -10.22 8.09
CA ALA A 88 -21.20 -8.90 7.94
C ALA A 88 -20.14 -7.79 7.92
N TYR A 89 -19.15 -7.86 8.81
CA TYR A 89 -18.01 -6.94 8.79
C TYR A 89 -17.19 -7.07 7.49
N TYR A 90 -16.95 -8.29 7.02
CA TYR A 90 -16.22 -8.53 5.77
C TYR A 90 -16.94 -7.96 4.55
N GLU A 91 -18.21 -8.30 4.33
CA GLU A 91 -18.99 -7.86 3.17
C GLU A 91 -19.13 -6.33 3.13
N LYS A 92 -19.28 -5.71 4.30
CA LYS A 92 -19.35 -4.25 4.43
C LYS A 92 -18.04 -3.55 4.04
N ASN A 93 -16.89 -4.17 4.32
CA ASN A 93 -15.58 -3.50 4.20
C ASN A 93 -14.78 -3.90 2.97
N ILE A 94 -15.01 -5.07 2.36
CA ILE A 94 -14.21 -5.50 1.21
C ILE A 94 -14.34 -4.56 -0.02
N PRO A 95 -15.51 -4.00 -0.38
CA PRO A 95 -15.59 -3.07 -1.52
C PRO A 95 -14.79 -1.79 -1.29
N ILE A 96 -14.64 -1.38 -0.03
CA ILE A 96 -13.86 -0.21 0.35
C ILE A 96 -12.38 -0.49 0.18
N ILE A 97 -11.89 -1.65 0.62
CA ILE A 97 -10.50 -2.06 0.45
C ILE A 97 -10.14 -2.09 -1.05
N GLU A 98 -10.98 -2.75 -1.86
CA GLU A 98 -10.81 -2.80 -3.32
C GLU A 98 -10.76 -1.39 -3.93
N LYS A 99 -11.67 -0.50 -3.52
CA LYS A 99 -11.67 0.91 -3.94
C LYS A 99 -10.38 1.63 -3.54
N ARG A 100 -9.87 1.46 -2.32
CA ARG A 100 -8.64 2.14 -1.87
C ARG A 100 -7.39 1.63 -2.57
N ILE A 101 -7.32 0.33 -2.88
CA ILE A 101 -6.22 -0.24 -3.67
C ILE A 101 -6.21 0.37 -5.08
N ILE A 102 -7.38 0.41 -5.73
CA ILE A 102 -7.54 1.00 -7.07
C ILE A 102 -7.14 2.49 -7.06
N GLN A 103 -7.66 3.26 -6.11
CA GLN A 103 -7.32 4.68 -5.97
C GLN A 103 -5.82 4.90 -5.76
N GLY A 104 -5.18 4.09 -4.91
CA GLY A 104 -3.73 4.15 -4.66
C GLY A 104 -2.92 3.90 -5.94
N GLY A 105 -3.29 2.88 -6.71
CA GLY A 105 -2.64 2.55 -7.99
C GLY A 105 -2.76 3.68 -9.02
N GLN A 106 -3.95 4.24 -9.20
CA GLN A 106 -4.18 5.33 -10.14
C GLN A 106 -3.44 6.62 -9.75
N ARG A 107 -3.45 6.98 -8.46
CA ARG A 107 -2.71 8.13 -7.92
C ARG A 107 -1.20 7.99 -8.11
N LEU A 108 -0.67 6.81 -7.80
CA LEU A 108 0.75 6.53 -8.01
C LEU A 108 1.12 6.62 -9.49
N GLY A 109 0.32 6.02 -10.38
CA GLY A 109 0.53 6.10 -11.83
C GLY A 109 0.51 7.55 -12.35
N ALA A 110 -0.44 8.36 -11.87
CA ALA A 110 -0.53 9.77 -12.23
C ALA A 110 0.69 10.57 -11.75
N LEU A 111 1.14 10.35 -10.51
CA LEU A 111 2.34 10.97 -9.96
C LEU A 111 3.59 10.61 -10.77
N LEU A 112 3.76 9.33 -11.11
CA LEU A 112 4.88 8.86 -11.93
C LEU A 112 4.86 9.47 -13.33
N ASN A 113 3.69 9.57 -13.97
CA ASN A 113 3.55 10.20 -15.28
C ASN A 113 3.91 11.70 -15.24
N MET A 114 3.47 12.42 -14.21
CA MET A 114 3.83 13.82 -14.00
C MET A 114 5.35 13.98 -13.81
N LEU A 115 5.96 13.14 -12.98
CA LEU A 115 7.40 13.17 -12.76
C LEU A 115 8.18 12.86 -14.04
N ALA A 116 7.71 11.92 -14.86
CA ALA A 116 8.32 11.57 -16.13
C ALA A 116 8.21 12.71 -17.17
N ALA A 117 7.06 13.36 -17.25
CA ALA A 117 6.83 14.49 -18.16
C ALA A 117 7.72 15.71 -17.81
N ASN A 118 8.02 15.91 -16.52
CA ASN A 118 8.85 17.00 -16.02
C ASN A 118 10.36 16.70 -16.07
N ARG A 119 10.78 15.52 -16.53
CA ARG A 119 12.20 15.24 -16.71
C ARG A 119 12.72 16.04 -17.91
N PRO A 120 13.89 16.71 -17.78
CA PRO A 120 14.57 17.28 -18.92
C PRO A 120 14.80 16.17 -19.95
N LYS A 121 14.33 16.37 -21.19
CA LYS A 121 14.73 15.47 -22.27
C LYS A 121 16.26 15.57 -22.38
N PRO A 122 17.01 14.46 -22.41
CA PRO A 122 18.42 14.54 -22.72
C PRO A 122 18.52 15.26 -24.06
N SER A 123 19.20 16.41 -24.07
CA SER A 123 19.42 17.18 -25.27
C SER A 123 20.05 16.23 -26.28
N SER A 124 19.36 15.99 -27.39
CA SER A 124 19.91 15.32 -28.56
C SER A 124 20.92 16.25 -29.24
N THR A 125 21.95 16.68 -28.50
CA THR A 125 23.18 17.21 -29.07
C THR A 125 24.06 15.99 -29.29
N SER A 126 23.77 15.29 -30.39
CA SER A 126 24.75 14.39 -30.98
C SER A 126 25.97 15.25 -31.34
N PRO A 127 27.16 15.03 -30.76
CA PRO A 127 28.35 15.74 -31.20
C PRO A 127 28.62 15.29 -32.64
N SER A 128 28.43 16.19 -33.60
CA SER A 128 29.00 16.01 -34.93
C SER A 128 30.51 15.86 -34.76
N ILE A 129 31.03 14.76 -35.30
CA ILE A 129 32.42 14.34 -35.23
C ILE A 129 33.33 15.49 -35.68
N ALA A 130 34.26 15.90 -34.80
CA ALA A 130 35.53 16.47 -35.21
C ALA A 130 36.62 15.60 -34.58
N SER A 131 37.26 14.79 -35.41
CA SER A 131 38.50 14.10 -35.08
C SER A 131 39.54 15.14 -34.66
N THR A 132 39.83 15.24 -33.37
CA THR A 132 40.97 15.99 -32.87
C THR A 132 41.58 15.20 -31.73
N SER A 133 42.86 14.89 -31.92
CA SER A 133 43.74 14.11 -31.07
C SER A 133 43.71 14.51 -29.59
N MET A 134 43.80 13.49 -28.74
CA MET A 134 43.93 13.56 -27.28
C MET A 134 44.92 14.62 -26.79
N PRO A 135 44.60 15.22 -25.64
CA PRO A 135 45.55 15.30 -24.53
C PRO A 135 45.01 14.54 -23.31
N SER A 136 45.93 13.81 -22.68
CA SER A 136 45.73 13.02 -21.46
C SER A 136 45.09 13.83 -20.32
N SER A 137 43.91 13.40 -19.88
CA SER A 137 43.25 13.89 -18.67
C SER A 137 43.97 13.41 -17.40
N PRO A 138 44.11 14.26 -16.35
CA PRO A 138 44.63 13.85 -15.05
C PRO A 138 43.62 12.93 -14.32
N PRO A 139 44.06 12.15 -13.31
CA PRO A 139 43.21 11.16 -12.65
C PRO A 139 41.99 11.81 -12.00
N ARG A 140 40.81 11.30 -12.33
CA ARG A 140 39.54 11.71 -11.73
C ARG A 140 39.62 11.47 -10.22
N LYS A 141 39.57 12.56 -9.45
CA LYS A 141 39.32 12.48 -8.00
C LYS A 141 37.94 11.87 -7.80
N LEU A 142 37.92 10.66 -7.28
CA LEU A 142 36.74 9.93 -6.85
C LEU A 142 35.96 10.84 -5.88
N TYR A 143 34.77 11.25 -6.27
CA TYR A 143 33.96 12.22 -5.53
C TYR A 143 33.26 11.48 -4.37
N TRP A 144 33.85 11.54 -3.18
CA TRP A 144 33.41 10.88 -1.92
C TRP A 144 32.02 11.32 -1.38
N SER A 145 31.29 12.15 -2.14
CA SER A 145 30.01 12.71 -1.69
C SER A 145 28.84 11.71 -1.78
N THR A 146 28.84 10.81 -2.77
CA THR A 146 27.70 9.91 -2.99
C THR A 146 27.71 8.68 -2.09
N THR A 147 28.88 8.09 -1.83
CA THR A 147 29.02 6.95 -0.91
C THR A 147 28.66 7.33 0.53
N THR A 148 29.02 8.54 0.96
CA THR A 148 28.69 9.03 2.31
C THR A 148 27.18 9.24 2.49
N LEU A 149 26.49 9.79 1.48
CA LEU A 149 25.02 9.93 1.48
C LEU A 149 24.30 8.58 1.49
N ILE A 150 24.81 7.58 0.76
CA ILE A 150 24.22 6.24 0.72
C ILE A 150 24.34 5.54 2.09
N VAL A 151 25.48 5.67 2.77
CA VAL A 151 25.69 5.09 4.11
C VAL A 151 24.82 5.78 5.17
N ILE A 152 24.69 7.11 5.12
CA ILE A 152 23.84 7.84 6.07
C ILE A 152 22.35 7.50 5.85
N LEU A 153 21.88 7.46 4.60
CA LEU A 153 20.50 7.06 4.28
C LEU A 153 20.20 5.60 4.68
N SER A 154 21.17 4.69 4.55
CA SER A 154 20.95 3.30 4.96
C SER A 154 20.92 3.11 6.48
N ILE A 155 21.66 3.91 7.25
CA ILE A 155 21.60 3.90 8.72
C ILE A 155 20.25 4.43 9.22
N GLU A 156 19.74 5.53 8.65
CA GLU A 156 18.44 6.08 9.07
C GLU A 156 17.28 5.15 8.74
N VAL A 157 17.29 4.50 7.57
CA VAL A 157 16.28 3.51 7.20
C VAL A 157 16.28 2.31 8.13
N VAL A 158 17.45 1.82 8.56
CA VAL A 158 17.55 0.71 9.52
C VAL A 158 17.04 1.11 10.90
N ILE A 159 17.33 2.33 11.37
CA ILE A 159 16.83 2.83 12.65
C ILE A 159 15.31 3.00 12.62
N VAL A 160 14.74 3.53 11.53
CA VAL A 160 13.28 3.67 11.37
C VAL A 160 12.61 2.30 11.31
N ILE A 161 13.16 1.34 10.58
CA ILE A 161 12.62 -0.04 10.52
C ILE A 161 12.72 -0.73 11.89
N ALA A 162 13.83 -0.53 12.63
CA ALA A 162 13.99 -1.07 13.97
C ALA A 162 13.02 -0.43 14.97
N PHE A 163 12.80 0.90 14.92
CA PHE A 163 11.83 1.58 15.77
C PHE A 163 10.39 1.20 15.43
N ILE A 164 10.04 1.06 14.15
CA ILE A 164 8.74 0.54 13.71
C ILE A 164 8.58 -0.92 14.18
N GLY A 165 9.60 -1.75 14.01
CA GLY A 165 9.62 -3.15 14.45
C GLY A 165 9.47 -3.29 15.97
N ILE A 166 10.19 -2.49 16.75
CA ILE A 166 10.11 -2.46 18.22
C ILE A 166 8.75 -1.92 18.68
N ARG A 167 8.21 -0.87 18.04
CA ARG A 167 6.87 -0.33 18.33
C ARG A 167 5.75 -1.31 17.97
N MET A 168 5.93 -2.09 16.90
CA MET A 168 5.02 -3.18 16.53
C MET A 168 5.15 -4.38 17.47
N PHE A 169 6.36 -4.67 17.96
CA PHE A 169 6.61 -5.75 18.92
C PHE A 169 6.06 -5.42 20.33
N MET A 170 6.17 -4.17 20.76
CA MET A 170 5.62 -3.66 22.02
C MET A 170 4.08 -3.47 21.99
N ARG A 171 3.45 -3.56 20.82
CA ARG A 171 1.97 -3.61 20.65
C ARG A 171 1.44 -5.03 20.43
N ARG A 172 2.11 -6.03 21.00
CA ARG A 172 1.50 -7.35 21.21
C ARG A 172 0.52 -7.28 22.39
N LYS A 173 -0.73 -7.72 22.35
CA LYS A 173 -1.71 -8.09 21.31
C LYS A 173 -3.04 -8.02 22.06
N GLN A 174 -4.06 -7.36 21.52
CA GLN A 174 -5.44 -7.66 21.94
C GLN A 174 -6.08 -8.44 20.80
N PRO A 175 -6.51 -9.69 21.04
CA PRO A 175 -6.99 -10.55 19.98
C PRO A 175 -8.36 -10.10 19.48
N ILE A 176 -8.45 -9.78 18.20
CA ILE A 176 -9.69 -9.75 17.43
C ILE A 176 -9.85 -11.12 16.82
N THR A 177 -11.01 -11.70 17.03
CA THR A 177 -11.28 -13.07 16.71
C THR A 177 -12.15 -13.10 15.45
N LEU A 178 -11.55 -13.45 14.32
CA LEU A 178 -12.27 -13.54 13.04
C LEU A 178 -13.03 -14.86 13.00
N SER A 179 -14.35 -14.83 12.83
CA SER A 179 -15.13 -16.04 12.58
C SER A 179 -15.81 -15.94 11.22
N PHE A 180 -15.49 -16.88 10.34
CA PHE A 180 -15.98 -16.87 8.97
C PHE A 180 -16.74 -18.17 8.69
N SER A 181 -18.07 -18.08 8.61
CA SER A 181 -18.89 -19.18 8.12
C SER A 181 -18.84 -19.19 6.59
N THR A 182 -18.43 -20.31 6.01
CA THR A 182 -18.50 -20.53 4.56
C THR A 182 -19.85 -21.18 4.24
N PRO A 183 -20.72 -20.57 3.42
CA PRO A 183 -21.83 -21.30 2.83
C PRO A 183 -21.26 -22.18 1.70
N PHE A 184 -20.90 -23.42 2.03
CA PHE A 184 -20.73 -24.45 1.01
C PHE A 184 -22.12 -24.80 0.48
N LYS A 185 -22.54 -24.16 -0.61
CA LYS A 185 -23.60 -24.71 -1.47
C LYS A 185 -22.93 -25.67 -2.45
N LYS A 186 -23.21 -26.96 -2.28
CA LYS A 186 -23.15 -27.92 -3.38
C LYS A 186 -24.42 -27.76 -4.22
#